data_AF-A0A1G6A191-F1
#
_entry.id   AF-A0A1G6A191-F1
#
_cell.length_a   1.000
_cell.length_b   1.000
_cell.length_c   1.000
_cell.angle_alpha   90.00
_cell.angle_beta   90.00
_cell.angle_gamma   90.00
#
_symmetry.space_group_name_H-M   'P 1'
#
loop_
_entity.id
_entity.type
_entity.pdbx_description
1 polymer ?
#
loop_
_entity_poly.entity_id
_entity_poly.type
_entity_poly.pdbx_seq_one_letter_code
_entity_poly.pdbx_strand_id
1 'polypeptide(L)'
;MRLLSNILFHFSLDTIKEITPKILESIAKYEHFHNIKLPQYQLLTNLATIYLYNNLKNECRDITVITLELAKNLKRYDSLALSQVRLGICRKDDELIHKGMELLRLTEETDLIQTLEEEIKNFR
;
A
#
# COMPACT_ATOMS: atom_id res chain seq x y z
N MET A 1 7.80 10.56 -10.29
CA MET A 1 7.11 9.37 -9.71
C MET A 1 7.89 8.10 -9.97
N ARG A 2 8.02 7.62 -11.23
CA ARG A 2 8.66 6.32 -11.54
C ARG A 2 10.07 6.12 -10.98
N LEU A 3 10.97 7.11 -11.16
CA LEU A 3 12.33 7.02 -10.60
C LEU A 3 12.30 6.88 -9.08
N LEU A 4 11.53 7.73 -8.40
CA LEU A 4 11.39 7.71 -6.95
C LEU A 4 10.87 6.35 -6.46
N SER A 5 9.82 5.80 -7.09
CA SER A 5 9.27 4.47 -6.76
C SER A 5 10.32 3.37 -6.77
N ASN A 6 11.29 3.43 -7.70
CA ASN A 6 12.32 2.41 -7.86
C ASN A 6 13.49 2.55 -6.87
N ILE A 7 13.76 3.75 -6.36
CA ILE A 7 14.92 4.02 -5.50
C ILE A 7 14.59 4.18 -4.02
N LEU A 8 13.30 4.19 -3.65
CA LEU A 8 12.84 4.40 -2.27
C LEU A 8 13.50 3.46 -1.26
N PHE A 9 13.67 2.19 -1.62
CA PHE A 9 14.26 1.18 -0.73
C PHE A 9 15.75 1.41 -0.43
N HIS A 10 16.41 2.34 -1.13
CA HIS A 10 17.79 2.73 -0.86
C HIS A 10 17.91 3.91 0.11
N PHE A 11 16.81 4.57 0.45
CA PHE A 11 16.83 5.65 1.43
C PHE A 11 16.76 5.12 2.86
N SER A 12 17.42 5.83 3.79
CA SER A 12 17.27 5.53 5.21
C SER A 12 15.84 5.80 5.66
N LEU A 13 15.43 5.15 6.75
CA LEU A 13 14.09 5.34 7.30
C LEU A 13 13.82 6.81 7.69
N ASP A 14 14.82 7.53 8.18
CA ASP A 14 14.70 8.95 8.54
C ASP A 14 14.45 9.81 7.29
N THR A 15 15.18 9.56 6.20
CA THR A 15 14.93 10.23 4.92
C THR A 15 13.52 9.91 4.41
N ILE A 16 13.07 8.65 4.51
CA ILE A 16 11.70 8.26 4.12
C ILE A 16 10.65 9.04 4.90
N LYS A 17 10.81 9.18 6.22
CA LYS A 17 9.91 9.96 7.08
C LYS A 17 9.89 11.42 6.67
N GLU A 18 11.05 12.01 6.38
CA GLU A 18 11.13 13.42 5.98
C GLU A 18 10.47 13.71 4.62
N ILE A 19 10.64 12.81 3.64
CA ILE A 19 10.09 13.02 2.29
C ILE A 19 8.62 12.63 2.17
N THR A 20 8.09 11.78 3.05
CA THR A 20 6.70 11.28 2.96
C THR A 20 5.66 12.41 2.93
N PRO A 21 5.69 13.41 3.82
CA PRO A 21 4.75 14.54 3.76
C PRO A 21 4.81 15.28 2.41
N LYS A 22 6.01 15.50 1.87
CA LYS A 22 6.22 16.15 0.58
C LYS A 22 5.64 15.32 -0.57
N ILE A 23 5.77 14.00 -0.51
CA ILE A 23 5.16 13.07 -1.47
C ILE A 23 3.63 13.15 -1.40
N LEU A 24 3.05 13.09 -0.19
CA LEU A 24 1.61 13.16 0.00
C LEU A 24 1.01 14.48 -0.48
N GLU A 25 1.66 15.61 -0.17
CA GLU A 25 1.24 16.93 -0.66
C GLU A 25 1.28 17.02 -2.19
N SER A 26 2.32 16.47 -2.80
CA SER A 26 2.44 16.40 -4.26
C SER A 26 1.32 15.56 -4.89
N ILE A 27 0.97 14.42 -4.28
CA ILE A 27 -0.11 13.55 -4.77
C ILE A 27 -1.47 14.26 -4.70
N ALA A 28 -1.76 14.94 -3.60
CA ALA A 28 -2.99 15.70 -3.43
C ALA A 28 -3.17 16.80 -4.50
N LYS A 29 -2.08 17.47 -4.90
CA LYS A 29 -2.11 18.52 -5.96
C LYS A 29 -2.58 18.01 -7.32
N TYR A 30 -2.46 16.71 -7.58
CA TYR A 30 -2.81 16.12 -8.87
C TYR A 30 -3.97 15.11 -8.81
N GLU A 31 -4.84 15.19 -7.81
CA GLU A 31 -5.95 14.26 -7.58
C GLU A 31 -6.86 14.05 -8.82
N HIS A 32 -7.07 15.09 -9.62
CA HIS A 32 -7.95 15.05 -10.79
C HIS A 32 -7.29 14.51 -12.07
N PHE A 33 -5.97 14.24 -12.05
CA PHE A 33 -5.25 13.74 -13.22
C PHE A 33 -5.27 12.21 -13.27
N HIS A 34 -6.04 11.66 -14.21
CA HIS A 34 -6.24 10.21 -14.32
C HIS A 34 -4.96 9.44 -14.71
N ASN A 35 -4.12 10.02 -15.57
CA ASN A 35 -2.95 9.34 -16.13
C ASN A 35 -1.82 9.08 -15.13
N ILE A 36 -1.91 9.63 -13.92
CA ILE A 36 -0.87 9.49 -12.90
C ILE A 36 -1.30 8.63 -11.71
N LYS A 37 -2.57 8.19 -11.66
CA LYS A 37 -3.11 7.41 -10.53
C LYS A 37 -2.38 6.09 -10.31
N LEU A 38 -1.99 5.39 -11.38
CA LEU A 38 -1.22 4.16 -11.27
C LEU A 38 0.21 4.39 -10.73
N PRO A 39 1.00 5.34 -11.26
CA PRO A 39 2.27 5.72 -10.63
C PRO A 39 2.15 6.20 -9.17
N GLN A 40 1.07 6.91 -8.81
CA GLN A 40 0.78 7.31 -7.43
C GLN A 40 0.56 6.09 -6.53
N TYR A 41 -0.28 5.16 -6.99
CA TYR A 41 -0.52 3.91 -6.29
C TYR A 41 0.79 3.14 -6.05
N GLN A 42 1.60 2.93 -7.09
CA GLN A 42 2.89 2.23 -6.96
C GLN A 42 3.83 2.89 -5.95
N LEU A 43 3.94 4.22 -6.00
CA LEU A 43 4.76 4.99 -5.06
C LEU A 43 4.29 4.82 -3.62
N LEU A 44 2.99 4.98 -3.38
CA LEU A 44 2.39 4.88 -2.06
C LEU A 44 2.45 3.45 -1.50
N THR A 45 2.23 2.44 -2.34
CA THR A 45 2.36 1.04 -1.93
C THR A 45 3.79 0.72 -1.50
N ASN A 46 4.81 1.24 -2.20
CA ASN A 46 6.21 1.07 -1.79
C ASN A 46 6.49 1.76 -0.44
N LEU A 47 5.97 2.97 -0.22
CA LEU A 47 6.06 3.65 1.07
C LEU A 47 5.39 2.84 2.19
N ALA A 48 4.16 2.36 1.96
CA ALA A 48 3.44 1.52 2.91
C ALA A 48 4.24 0.25 3.25
N THR A 49 4.84 -0.41 2.25
CA THR A 49 5.74 -1.56 2.47
C THR A 49 6.90 -1.17 3.39
N ILE A 50 7.61 -0.08 3.11
CA ILE A 50 8.74 0.37 3.95
C ILE A 50 8.27 0.60 5.39
N TYR A 51 7.15 1.28 5.60
CA TYR A 51 6.63 1.53 6.94
C TYR A 51 6.22 0.24 7.66
N LEU A 52 5.49 -0.65 6.99
CA LEU A 52 5.07 -1.94 7.56
C LEU A 52 6.27 -2.76 8.02
N TYR A 53 7.28 -2.94 7.16
CA TYR A 53 8.46 -3.74 7.44
C TYR A 53 9.40 -3.10 8.48
N ASN A 54 9.22 -1.82 8.80
CA ASN A 54 9.88 -1.13 9.90
C ASN A 54 8.99 -1.02 11.16
N ASN A 55 7.89 -1.79 11.24
CA ASN A 55 6.92 -1.79 12.35
C ASN A 55 6.21 -0.45 12.61
N LEU A 56 6.24 0.47 11.64
CA LEU A 56 5.57 1.77 11.69
C LEU A 56 4.13 1.65 11.16
N LYS A 57 3.29 0.97 11.95
CA LYS A 57 1.93 0.59 11.53
C LYS A 57 0.98 1.78 11.36
N ASN A 58 1.20 2.89 12.06
CA ASN A 58 0.36 4.08 11.92
C ASN A 58 0.59 4.75 10.56
N GLU A 59 1.86 4.93 10.19
CA GLU A 59 2.27 5.49 8.91
C GLU A 59 1.86 4.58 7.75
N CYS A 60 2.05 3.27 7.90
CA CYS A 60 1.54 2.29 6.94
C CYS A 60 0.02 2.44 6.80
N ARG A 61 -0.75 2.43 7.89
CA ARG A 61 -2.21 2.57 7.88
C ARG A 61 -2.65 3.81 7.12
N ASP A 62 -2.07 4.96 7.44
CA ASP A 62 -2.50 6.25 6.89
C ASP A 62 -2.26 6.30 5.37
N ILE A 63 -1.16 5.71 4.90
CA ILE A 63 -0.89 5.55 3.46
C ILE A 63 -1.80 4.50 2.83
N THR A 64 -2.04 3.37 3.49
CA THR A 64 -2.87 2.28 2.95
C THR A 64 -4.33 2.69 2.78
N VAL A 65 -4.85 3.62 3.59
CA VAL A 65 -6.17 4.22 3.36
C VAL A 65 -6.23 4.92 1.99
N ILE A 66 -5.17 5.62 1.61
CA ILE A 66 -5.08 6.31 0.31
C ILE A 66 -4.95 5.29 -0.83
N THR A 67 -4.11 4.26 -0.67
CA THR A 67 -3.95 3.24 -1.72
C THR A 67 -5.22 2.41 -1.93
N LEU A 68 -6.00 2.18 -0.87
CA LEU A 68 -7.30 1.50 -0.96
C LEU A 68 -8.26 2.27 -1.88
N GLU A 69 -8.42 3.58 -1.68
CA GLU A 69 -9.29 4.42 -2.52
C GLU A 69 -8.76 4.54 -3.95
N LEU A 70 -7.43 4.65 -4.13
CA LEU A 70 -6.82 4.62 -5.47
C LEU A 70 -7.09 3.31 -6.20
N ALA A 71 -6.97 2.16 -5.52
CA ALA A 71 -7.20 0.85 -6.11
C ALA A 71 -8.67 0.67 -6.55
N LYS A 72 -9.64 1.15 -5.74
CA LYS A 72 -11.06 1.20 -6.12
C LYS A 72 -11.27 2.04 -7.39
N ASN A 73 -10.69 3.23 -7.41
CA ASN A 73 -10.80 4.15 -8.55
C ASN A 73 -10.17 3.58 -9.84
N LEU A 74 -9.06 2.86 -9.70
CA LEU A 74 -8.37 2.19 -10.80
C LEU A 74 -9.04 0.88 -11.23
N LYS A 75 -10.01 0.36 -10.44
CA LYS A 75 -10.63 -0.96 -10.64
C LYS A 75 -9.60 -2.10 -10.71
N ARG A 76 -8.55 -2.00 -9.89
CA ARG A 76 -7.46 -2.98 -9.79
C ARG A 76 -7.67 -3.86 -8.56
N TYR A 77 -8.23 -5.05 -8.75
CA TYR A 77 -8.68 -5.91 -7.66
C TYR A 77 -7.53 -6.54 -6.86
N ASP A 78 -6.42 -6.89 -7.53
CA ASP A 78 -5.13 -7.24 -6.92
C ASP A 78 -4.68 -6.18 -5.91
N SER A 79 -4.72 -4.93 -6.35
CA SER A 79 -4.31 -3.74 -5.59
C SER A 79 -5.27 -3.41 -4.45
N LEU A 80 -6.57 -3.64 -4.69
CA LEU A 80 -7.62 -3.47 -3.71
C LEU A 80 -7.43 -4.45 -2.55
N ALA A 81 -7.23 -5.74 -2.88
CA ALA A 81 -6.99 -6.79 -1.91
C ALA A 81 -5.73 -6.55 -1.07
N LEU A 82 -4.61 -6.21 -1.71
CA LEU A 82 -3.37 -5.84 -1.02
C LEU A 82 -3.60 -4.72 0.00
N SER A 83 -4.32 -3.67 -0.40
CA SER A 83 -4.64 -2.55 0.48
C SER A 83 -5.59 -2.95 1.61
N GLN A 84 -6.56 -3.83 1.36
CA GLN A 84 -7.46 -4.35 2.40
C GLN A 84 -6.68 -5.17 3.44
N VAL A 85 -5.85 -6.12 3.01
CA VAL A 85 -5.07 -6.96 3.92
C VAL A 85 -4.13 -6.13 4.78
N ARG A 86 -3.34 -5.24 4.17
CA ARG A 86 -2.41 -4.39 4.94
C ARG A 86 -3.11 -3.42 5.88
N LEU A 87 -4.25 -2.85 5.47
CA LEU A 87 -5.05 -1.99 6.35
C LEU A 87 -5.62 -2.81 7.52
N GLY A 88 -6.05 -4.03 7.25
CA GLY A 88 -6.52 -4.97 8.25
C GLY A 88 -5.43 -5.34 9.25
N ILE A 89 -4.21 -5.65 8.79
CA ILE A 89 -3.04 -5.86 9.66
C ILE A 89 -2.81 -4.64 10.57
N CYS A 90 -2.79 -3.44 10.00
CA CYS A 90 -2.52 -2.22 10.76
C CYS A 90 -3.61 -1.87 11.78
N ARG A 91 -4.87 -2.24 11.49
CA ARG A 91 -6.04 -1.99 12.36
C ARG A 91 -6.41 -3.16 13.26
N LYS A 92 -5.76 -4.32 13.11
CA LYS A 92 -6.17 -5.58 13.74
C LYS A 92 -7.60 -5.98 13.37
N ASP A 93 -7.97 -5.76 12.11
CA ASP A 93 -9.30 -6.00 11.55
C ASP A 93 -9.27 -7.27 10.69
N ASP A 94 -9.65 -8.38 11.31
CA ASP A 94 -9.59 -9.72 10.69
C ASP A 94 -10.65 -9.89 9.58
N GLU A 95 -11.77 -9.18 9.66
CA GLU A 95 -12.79 -9.19 8.62
C GLU A 95 -12.26 -8.55 7.33
N LEU A 96 -11.52 -7.44 7.47
CA LEU A 96 -10.91 -6.77 6.32
C LEU A 96 -9.78 -7.60 5.71
N ILE A 97 -8.97 -8.27 6.53
CA ILE A 97 -7.96 -9.25 6.05
C ILE A 97 -8.66 -10.36 5.26
N HIS A 98 -9.70 -10.96 5.83
CA HIS A 98 -10.42 -12.05 5.19
C HIS A 98 -11.00 -11.63 3.83
N LYS A 99 -11.64 -10.46 3.74
CA LYS A 99 -12.17 -9.91 2.49
C LYS A 99 -11.09 -9.74 1.42
N GLY A 100 -9.92 -9.21 1.79
CA GLY A 100 -8.80 -9.06 0.86
C GLY A 100 -8.26 -10.40 0.37
N MET A 101 -8.08 -11.36 1.28
CA MET A 101 -7.60 -12.70 0.92
C MET A 101 -8.57 -13.48 0.03
N GLU A 102 -9.89 -13.38 0.29
CA GLU A 102 -10.92 -13.97 -0.58
C GLU A 102 -10.87 -13.38 -1.99
N LEU A 103 -10.71 -12.06 -2.12
CA LEU A 103 -10.61 -11.41 -3.42
C LEU A 103 -9.42 -11.96 -4.24
N LEU A 104 -8.26 -12.17 -3.60
CA LEU A 104 -7.09 -12.74 -4.28
C LEU A 104 -7.30 -14.19 -4.69
N ARG A 105 -7.98 -14.99 -3.86
CA ARG A 105 -8.32 -16.38 -4.19
C ARG A 105 -9.25 -16.44 -5.40
N LEU A 106 -10.23 -15.54 -5.47
CA LEU A 106 -11.16 -15.45 -6.60
C LEU A 106 -10.47 -15.02 -7.91
N THR A 107 -9.36 -14.28 -7.83
CA THR A 107 -8.58 -13.82 -8.99
C THR A 107 -7.32 -14.65 -9.25
N GLU A 108 -7.13 -15.77 -8.53
CA GLU A 108 -6.00 -16.69 -8.69
C GLU A 108 -4.60 -16.04 -8.55
N GLU A 109 -4.48 -15.01 -7.69
CA GLU A 109 -3.24 -14.24 -7.48
C GLU A 109 -2.28 -14.96 -6.51
N THR A 110 -1.79 -16.14 -6.87
CA THR A 110 -1.06 -17.06 -5.97
C THR A 110 0.18 -16.46 -5.31
N ASP A 111 0.99 -15.71 -6.07
CA ASP A 111 2.24 -15.12 -5.55
C ASP A 111 1.95 -14.02 -4.50
N LEU A 112 0.88 -13.25 -4.73
CA LEU A 112 0.45 -12.20 -3.82
C LEU A 112 -0.20 -12.79 -2.56
N ILE A 113 -0.94 -13.90 -2.69
CA ILE A 113 -1.46 -14.66 -1.55
C ILE A 113 -0.31 -15.09 -0.63
N GLN A 114 0.72 -15.73 -1.17
CA GLN A 114 1.85 -16.20 -0.37
C GLN A 114 2.54 -15.02 0.36
N THR A 115 2.79 -13.93 -0.36
CA THR A 115 3.40 -12.72 0.20
C THR A 115 2.57 -12.18 1.38
N LEU A 116 1.25 -12.11 1.22
CA LEU A 116 0.36 -11.56 2.24
C LEU A 116 0.13 -12.49 3.42
N GLU A 117 0.16 -13.81 3.23
CA GLU A 117 0.15 -14.77 4.34
C GLU A 117 1.38 -14.61 5.23
N GLU A 118 2.55 -14.37 4.64
CA GLU A 118 3.77 -14.06 5.38
C GLU A 118 3.66 -12.72 6.12
N GLU A 119 3.13 -11.67 5.48
CA GLU A 119 2.88 -10.38 6.14
C GLU A 119 1.91 -10.52 7.33
N ILE A 120 0.80 -11.25 7.16
CA ILE A 120 -0.16 -11.51 8.23
C ILE A 120 0.55 -12.22 9.38
N LYS A 121 1.30 -13.29 9.11
CA LYS A 121 2.01 -14.05 10.14
C LYS A 121 3.03 -13.20 10.91
N ASN A 122 3.72 -12.30 10.24
CA ASN A 122 4.80 -11.51 10.84
C ASN A 122 4.30 -10.25 11.55
N PHE A 123 3.18 -9.67 11.11
CA PHE A 123 2.75 -8.34 11.55
C PHE A 123 1.36 -8.30 12.20
N ARG A 124 0.55 -9.36 12.18
CA ARG A 124 -0.77 -9.38 12.81
C ARG A 124 -0.74 -9.84 14.27
#